data_AF-A0A963ETH0-F1
#
_entry.id   AF-A0A963ETH0-F1
#
_cell.length_a   1.000
_cell.length_b   1.000
_cell.length_c   1.000
_cell.angle_alpha   90.00
_cell.angle_beta   90.00
_cell.angle_gamma   90.00
#
_symmetry.space_group_name_H-M   'P 1'
#
loop_
_entity.id
_entity.type
_entity.pdbx_description
1 polymer ?
#
loop_
_entity_poly.entity_id
_entity_poly.type
_entity_poly.pdbx_seq_one_letter_code
_entity_poly.pdbx_strand_id
1 'polypeptide(L)'
;MQQLSGLDNASLFTERGNVYNHVGTLIVYDPSTAPGGGVRYKEILGHFAERLHLHPVFSNHLTSAPLGLDRPYWVAGGPIDVEYHIRHLA
;
A
#
# COMPACT_ATOMS: atom_id res chain seq x y z
N MET A 1 -0.01 15.33 9.26
CA MET A 1 1.01 14.41 9.79
C MET A 1 0.50 13.78 11.07
N GLN A 2 0.75 12.50 11.29
CA GLN A 2 0.30 11.75 12.47
C GLN A 2 1.43 10.88 12.99
N GLN A 3 1.74 10.95 14.28
CA GLN A 3 2.81 10.14 14.86
C GLN A 3 2.44 8.65 14.82
N LEU A 4 3.40 7.77 14.58
CA LEU A 4 3.17 6.33 14.61
C LEU A 4 2.76 5.86 16.00
N SER A 5 1.84 4.90 16.02
CA SER A 5 1.49 4.20 17.26
C SER A 5 2.69 3.40 17.80
N GLY A 6 2.62 2.97 19.05
CA GLY A 6 3.67 2.12 19.64
C GLY A 6 3.84 0.80 18.88
N LEU A 7 2.72 0.20 18.49
CA LEU A 7 2.72 -1.08 17.77
C LEU A 7 3.27 -0.94 16.35
N ASP A 8 2.84 0.08 15.60
CA ASP A 8 3.37 0.32 14.24
C ASP A 8 4.88 0.57 14.28
N ASN A 9 5.36 1.34 15.25
CA ASN A 9 6.78 1.60 15.44
C ASN A 9 7.56 0.33 15.83
N ALA A 10 6.97 -0.56 16.63
CA ALA A 10 7.58 -1.84 16.98
C ALA A 10 7.73 -2.76 15.76
N SER A 11 6.75 -2.78 14.84
CA SER A 11 6.86 -3.50 13.57
C SER A 11 8.01 -2.98 12.71
N LEU A 12 8.19 -1.66 12.59
CA LEU A 12 9.34 -1.11 11.87
C LEU A 12 10.69 -1.47 12.51
N PHE A 13 10.75 -1.49 13.85
CA PHE A 13 12.00 -1.76 14.57
C PHE A 13 12.44 -3.24 14.51
N THR A 14 11.47 -4.15 14.45
CA THR A 14 11.70 -5.60 14.43
C THR A 14 11.94 -6.16 13.02
N GLU A 15 11.53 -5.44 11.97
CA GLU A 15 11.82 -5.80 10.58
C GLU A 15 13.33 -5.69 10.31
N ARG A 16 14.00 -6.84 10.13
CA ARG A 16 15.46 -6.94 9.92
C ARG A 16 15.81 -8.18 9.12
N GLY A 17 16.78 -8.05 8.21
CA GLY A 17 17.27 -9.17 7.41
C GLY A 17 16.16 -9.79 6.57
N ASN A 18 15.79 -11.04 6.88
CA ASN A 18 14.72 -11.80 6.21
C ASN A 18 13.40 -11.84 7.00
N VAL A 19 13.27 -11.07 8.08
CA VAL A 19 12.02 -10.92 8.84
C VAL A 19 11.30 -9.68 8.32
N TYR A 20 10.19 -9.88 7.62
CA TYR A 20 9.35 -8.81 7.10
C TYR A 20 8.02 -8.75 7.85
N ASN A 21 7.56 -7.54 8.17
CA ASN A 21 6.34 -7.29 8.92
C ASN A 21 5.19 -6.77 8.05
N HIS A 22 5.26 -7.00 6.74
CA HIS A 22 4.09 -6.82 5.86
C HIS A 22 3.16 -8.03 5.94
N VAL A 23 1.88 -7.79 5.73
CA VAL A 23 0.87 -8.84 5.58
C VAL A 23 0.56 -9.05 4.10
N GLY A 24 0.16 -10.26 3.75
CA GLY A 24 -0.23 -10.62 2.38
C GLY A 24 -1.52 -11.42 2.37
N THR A 25 -2.20 -11.43 1.22
CA THR A 25 -3.38 -12.26 1.01
C THR A 25 -3.36 -12.79 -0.42
N LEU A 26 -3.66 -14.07 -0.59
CA LEU A 26 -3.90 -14.67 -1.89
C LEU A 26 -5.39 -14.72 -2.14
N ILE A 27 -5.84 -14.08 -3.21
CA ILE A 27 -7.24 -14.08 -3.62
C ILE A 27 -7.33 -14.65 -5.03
N VAL A 28 -8.20 -15.64 -5.21
CA VAL A 28 -8.45 -16.31 -6.49
C VAL A 28 -9.85 -15.93 -6.94
N TYR A 29 -9.97 -15.43 -8.17
CA TYR A 29 -11.22 -15.00 -8.77
C TYR A 29 -11.54 -15.85 -10.00
N ASP A 30 -12.84 -16.10 -10.24
CA ASP A 30 -13.35 -16.59 -11.51
C ASP A 30 -13.89 -15.40 -12.33
N PRO A 31 -13.24 -15.01 -13.44
CA PRO A 31 -13.68 -13.87 -14.26
C PRO A 31 -14.77 -14.24 -15.28
N SER A 32 -15.29 -15.48 -15.29
CA SER A 32 -16.26 -15.96 -16.28
C SER A 32 -17.55 -15.12 -16.38
N THR A 33 -17.91 -14.43 -15.30
CA THR A 33 -19.09 -13.56 -15.21
C THR A 33 -18.78 -12.07 -15.39
N ALA A 34 -17.52 -11.70 -15.59
CA ALA A 34 -17.14 -10.31 -15.87
C ALA A 34 -17.68 -9.88 -17.25
N PRO A 35 -18.05 -8.60 -17.42
CA PRO A 35 -18.41 -8.07 -18.73
C PRO A 35 -17.32 -8.35 -19.77
N GLY A 36 -17.67 -9.00 -20.88
CA GLY A 36 -16.70 -9.41 -21.90
C GLY A 36 -15.94 -10.70 -21.60
N GLY A 37 -16.30 -11.43 -20.55
CA GLY A 37 -15.76 -12.76 -20.22
C GLY A 37 -14.34 -12.75 -19.64
N GLY A 38 -13.88 -11.61 -19.14
CA GLY A 38 -12.54 -11.46 -18.58
C GLY A 38 -12.32 -10.12 -17.88
N VAL A 39 -11.19 -9.99 -17.19
CA VAL A 39 -10.71 -8.73 -16.60
C VAL A 39 -9.25 -8.55 -17.01
N ARG A 40 -8.93 -7.45 -17.70
CA ARG A 40 -7.54 -7.17 -18.11
C ARG A 40 -6.83 -6.33 -17.06
N TYR A 41 -5.50 -6.43 -17.06
CA TYR A 41 -4.63 -5.71 -16.13
C TYR A 41 -4.89 -4.19 -16.09
N LYS A 42 -5.05 -3.53 -17.23
CA LYS A 42 -5.33 -2.08 -17.27
C LYS A 42 -6.70 -1.71 -16.67
N GLU A 43 -7.67 -2.63 -16.68
CA GLU A 43 -8.97 -2.42 -16.03
C GLU A 43 -8.83 -2.48 -14.51
N ILE A 44 -7.95 -3.35 -14.00
CA ILE A 44 -7.59 -3.39 -12.57
C ILE A 44 -6.91 -2.08 -12.16
N LEU A 45 -5.91 -1.60 -12.91
CA LEU A 45 -5.26 -0.33 -12.61
C LEU A 45 -6.25 0.84 -12.58
N GLY A 46 -7.15 0.91 -13.56
CA GLY A 46 -8.20 1.94 -13.61
C GLY A 46 -9.13 1.91 -12.41
N HIS A 47 -9.56 0.71 -11.99
CA HIS A 47 -10.43 0.53 -10.83
C HIS A 47 -9.84 1.15 -9.55
N PHE A 48 -8.54 0.92 -9.30
CA PHE A 48 -7.83 1.48 -8.15
C PHE A 48 -7.56 2.98 -8.30
N ALA A 49 -7.11 3.43 -9.48
CA ALA A 49 -6.79 4.84 -9.72
C ALA A 49 -7.99 5.76 -9.45
N GLU A 50 -9.19 5.36 -9.88
CA GLU A 50 -10.43 6.12 -9.67
C GLU A 50 -10.81 6.24 -8.19
N ARG A 51 -10.43 5.26 -7.35
CA ARG A 51 -10.92 5.13 -5.96
C ARG A 51 -9.88 5.40 -4.91
N LEU A 52 -8.62 5.61 -5.29
CA LEU A 52 -7.51 5.81 -4.35
C LEU A 52 -7.78 6.95 -3.37
N HIS A 53 -8.42 8.02 -3.83
CA HIS A 53 -8.82 9.18 -3.01
C HIS A 53 -9.78 8.83 -1.86
N LEU A 54 -10.54 7.74 -1.97
CA LEU A 54 -11.43 7.24 -0.91
C LEU A 54 -10.67 6.55 0.23
N HIS A 55 -9.41 6.18 -0.01
CA HIS A 55 -8.58 5.43 0.91
C HIS A 55 -7.23 6.14 1.12
N PRO A 56 -7.18 7.22 1.92
CA PRO A 56 -5.97 8.02 2.14
C PRO A 56 -4.77 7.21 2.64
N VAL A 57 -5.01 6.07 3.31
CA VAL A 57 -3.97 5.16 3.80
C VAL A 57 -3.02 4.70 2.70
N PHE A 58 -3.49 4.54 1.46
CA PHE A 58 -2.62 4.14 0.34
C PHE A 58 -1.70 5.26 -0.17
N SER A 59 -1.95 6.51 0.24
CA SER A 59 -1.10 7.67 -0.09
C SER A 59 -0.19 8.10 1.06
N ASN A 60 -0.29 7.43 2.21
CA ASN A 60 0.51 7.73 3.38
C ASN A 60 1.94 7.20 3.20
N HIS A 61 2.92 8.02 3.55
CA HIS A 61 4.33 7.61 3.61
C HIS A 61 4.92 7.96 4.97
N LEU A 62 6.02 7.28 5.31
CA LEU A 62 6.76 7.49 6.55
C LEU A 62 7.76 8.63 6.39
N THR A 63 7.83 9.50 7.39
CA THR A 63 8.92 10.47 7.54
C THR A 63 9.55 10.34 8.92
N SER A 64 10.87 10.48 8.98
CA SER A 64 11.62 10.46 10.24
C SER A 64 11.43 11.77 11.00
N ALA A 65 11.38 11.69 12.33
CA ALA A 65 11.44 12.89 13.16
C ALA A 65 12.78 13.63 12.94
N PRO A 66 12.79 14.97 12.97
CA PRO A 66 14.03 15.74 12.90
C PRO A 66 15.05 15.26 13.93
N LEU A 67 16.29 15.05 13.49
CA LEU A 67 17.40 14.58 14.32
C LEU A 67 17.16 13.21 15.02
N GLY A 68 16.12 12.46 14.64
CA GLY A 68 15.77 11.18 15.26
C GLY A 68 15.26 11.30 16.71
N LEU A 69 14.73 12.46 17.09
CA LEU A 69 14.32 12.75 18.47
C LEU A 69 13.00 12.11 18.90
N ASP A 70 12.25 11.55 17.94
CA ASP A 70 10.95 10.93 18.20
C ASP A 70 10.68 9.79 17.20
N ARG A 71 9.57 9.07 17.41
CA ARG A 71 9.07 8.07 16.47
C ARG A 71 8.74 8.70 15.11
N PRO A 72 8.78 7.92 14.01
CA PRO A 72 8.36 8.39 12.70
C PRO A 72 6.90 8.86 12.67
N TYR A 73 6.56 9.60 11.62
CA TYR A 73 5.21 10.11 11.36
C TYR A 73 4.69 9.59 10.02
N TRP A 74 3.38 9.33 9.98
CA TRP A 74 2.60 9.23 8.75
C TRP A 74 2.37 10.62 8.16
N VAL A 75 2.69 10.76 6.89
CA VAL A 75 2.41 11.96 6.08
C VAL A 75 1.47 11.55 4.95
N ALA A 76 0.30 12.19 4.88
CA ALA A 76 -0.70 11.91 3.86
C ALA A 76 -0.45 12.72 2.58
N GLY A 77 -0.95 12.22 1.45
CA GLY A 77 -1.11 13.02 0.23
C GLY A 77 0.08 13.06 -0.73
N GLY A 78 0.84 11.97 -0.85
CA GLY A 78 1.84 11.82 -1.91
C GLY A 78 1.24 11.37 -3.25
N PRO A 79 1.86 11.71 -4.40
CA PRO A 79 1.48 11.10 -5.67
C PRO A 79 1.75 9.58 -5.61
N ILE A 80 0.81 8.78 -6.12
CA ILE A 80 0.92 7.33 -6.17
C ILE A 80 0.96 6.87 -7.63
N ASP A 81 2.02 6.14 -7.98
CA ASP A 81 2.09 5.41 -9.24
C ASP A 81 1.41 4.04 -9.07
N VAL A 82 0.16 3.94 -9.51
CA VAL A 82 -0.64 2.72 -9.37
C VAL A 82 0.02 1.52 -10.07
N GLU A 83 0.70 1.73 -11.20
CA GLU A 83 1.39 0.67 -11.95
C GLU A 83 2.70 0.24 -11.28
N TYR A 84 3.28 1.09 -10.42
CA TYR A 84 4.38 0.68 -9.54
C TYR A 84 3.90 -0.28 -8.43
N HIS A 85 2.72 -0.03 -7.86
CA HIS A 85 2.20 -0.77 -6.71
C HIS A 85 1.37 -2.01 -7.07
N ILE A 86 0.72 -2.03 -8.23
CA ILE A 86 -0.01 -3.18 -8.76
C ILE A 86 0.82 -3.74 -9.90
N ARG A 87 1.27 -4.99 -9.80
CA ARG A 87 2.14 -5.63 -10.79
C ARG A 87 1.47 -6.83 -11.40
N HIS A 88 1.61 -6.96 -12.72
CA HIS A 88 1.37 -8.21 -13.42
C HIS A 88 2.71 -8.90 -13.62
N LEU A 89 2.92 -10.00 -12.89
CA LEU A 89 4.10 -10.85 -13.02
C LEU A 89 3.70 -12.02 -13.92
N ALA A 90 4.27 -12.05 -15.12
CA ALA A 90 4.11 -13.12 -16.10
C ALA A 90 5.41 -13.94 -16.18
#